data_AF-A0A934FUI8-F1
#
_entry.id   AF-A0A934FUI8-F1
#
_cell.length_a   1.000
_cell.length_b   1.000
_cell.length_c   1.000
_cell.angle_alpha   90.00
_cell.angle_beta   90.00
_cell.angle_gamma   90.00
#
_symmetry.space_group_name_H-M   'P 1'
#
loop_
_entity.id
_entity.type
_entity.pdbx_description
1 polymer ?
#
loop_
_entity_poly.entity_id
_entity_poly.type
_entity_poly.pdbx_seq_one_letter_code
_entity_poly.pdbx_strand_id
1 'polypeptide(L)'
;MWSRPIYAQGSRPSDEWPDAVRGIVDAYLGKPPATFEVDGRTVTPQQYAREVLALPLDDYVELMSFETDGFDKKAELLVPDNWLRDSNYWNVPVTELLENIDHALRAGFSVAIDCDVSEPSNDPGRGLMRLSPQLEKREITDELRQLLFDTRETTDDHLMHIVGLAKDGDGGVWYVVKNSWGAGGPFAGNVMMSRAYVALKTLSIMVHADGTLPSTRAKFRPASPAK
;
A
#
# COMPACT_ATOMS: atom_id res chain seq x y z
N MET A 1 30.70 28.21 -30.27
CA MET A 1 29.60 29.05 -29.76
C MET A 1 28.37 28.16 -29.72
N TRP A 2 28.16 27.48 -28.59
CA TRP A 2 27.08 26.50 -28.45
C TRP A 2 25.75 27.25 -28.35
N SER A 3 24.87 26.98 -29.30
CA SER A 3 23.52 27.51 -29.37
C SER A 3 22.74 27.14 -28.11
N ARG A 4 22.04 28.13 -27.57
CA ARG A 4 21.22 28.09 -26.36
C ARG A 4 20.22 26.92 -26.42
N PRO A 5 19.86 26.30 -25.28
CA PRO A 5 18.85 25.25 -25.26
C PRO A 5 17.50 25.79 -25.76
N ILE A 6 16.84 25.01 -26.61
CA ILE A 6 15.47 25.22 -27.13
C ILE A 6 14.46 24.84 -26.04
N TYR A 7 14.57 25.45 -24.86
CA TYR A 7 13.44 25.48 -23.94
C TYR A 7 12.86 26.87 -24.06
N ALA A 8 11.76 26.99 -24.79
CA ALA A 8 10.86 28.11 -24.61
C ALA A 8 10.59 28.21 -23.10
N GLN A 9 10.76 29.40 -22.52
CA GLN A 9 10.26 29.67 -21.17
C GLN A 9 8.80 29.25 -21.17
N GLY A 10 8.47 28.13 -20.53
CA GLY A 10 7.14 27.53 -20.63
C GLY A 10 6.12 28.52 -20.09
N SER A 11 5.34 29.12 -21.00
CA SER A 11 4.14 29.85 -20.63
C SER A 11 3.24 28.89 -19.85
N ARG A 12 2.73 29.33 -18.71
CA ARG A 12 1.71 28.60 -17.93
C ARG A 12 0.62 28.11 -18.90
N PRO A 13 0.12 26.86 -18.76
CA PRO A 13 -1.02 26.39 -19.53
C PRO A 13 -2.19 27.38 -19.44
N SER A 14 -2.99 27.49 -20.51
CA SER A 14 -4.17 28.36 -20.52
C SER A 14 -5.17 27.91 -19.44
N ASP A 15 -6.00 28.82 -18.90
CA ASP A 15 -6.90 28.48 -17.78
C ASP A 15 -7.94 27.39 -18.14
N GLU A 16 -8.11 27.08 -19.43
CA GLU A 16 -8.97 26.02 -19.96
C GLU A 16 -8.34 24.61 -19.93
N TRP A 17 -7.03 24.49 -19.64
CA TRP A 17 -6.35 23.18 -19.64
C TRP A 17 -7.02 22.10 -18.76
N PRO A 18 -7.59 22.41 -17.56
CA PRO A 18 -8.24 21.40 -16.74
C PRO A 18 -9.51 20.84 -17.39
N ASP A 19 -10.25 21.70 -18.10
CA ASP A 19 -11.48 21.31 -18.79
C ASP A 19 -11.15 20.48 -20.04
N ALA A 20 -10.07 20.78 -20.74
CA ALA A 20 -9.57 19.95 -21.84
C ALA A 20 -9.19 18.54 -21.38
N VAL A 21 -8.43 18.43 -20.28
CA VAL A 21 -8.09 17.13 -19.68
C VAL A 21 -9.35 16.40 -19.23
N ARG A 22 -10.28 17.08 -18.54
CA ARG A 22 -11.55 16.48 -18.11
C ARG A 22 -12.37 15.98 -19.29
N GLY A 23 -12.45 16.74 -20.38
CA GLY A 23 -13.16 16.33 -21.59
C GLY A 23 -12.60 15.06 -22.22
N ILE A 24 -11.28 14.88 -22.22
CA ILE A 24 -10.63 13.64 -22.67
C ILE A 24 -11.00 12.50 -21.73
N VAL A 25 -10.84 12.66 -20.41
CA VAL A 25 -11.17 11.60 -19.43
C VAL A 25 -12.64 11.20 -19.52
N ASP A 26 -13.55 12.18 -19.57
CA ASP A 26 -14.99 11.97 -19.72
C ASP A 26 -15.34 11.19 -21.01
N ALA A 27 -14.60 11.37 -22.10
CA ALA A 27 -14.85 10.67 -23.35
C ALA A 27 -14.53 9.16 -23.29
N TYR A 28 -13.57 8.76 -22.45
CA TYR A 28 -13.15 7.36 -22.31
C TYR A 28 -13.79 6.66 -21.11
N LEU A 29 -13.96 7.37 -19.98
CA LEU A 29 -14.46 6.81 -18.72
C LEU A 29 -15.92 7.17 -18.42
N GLY A 30 -16.48 8.16 -19.13
CA GLY A 30 -17.79 8.73 -18.85
C GLY A 30 -17.74 9.85 -17.80
N LYS A 31 -18.79 10.69 -17.79
CA LYS A 31 -18.96 11.74 -16.77
C LYS A 31 -19.42 11.12 -15.45
N PRO A 32 -18.74 11.38 -14.32
CA PRO A 32 -19.22 10.94 -13.02
C PRO A 32 -20.61 11.51 -12.73
N PRO A 33 -21.55 10.70 -12.21
CA PRO A 33 -22.89 11.17 -11.87
C PRO A 33 -22.83 12.17 -10.70
N ALA A 34 -23.57 13.27 -10.80
CA ALA A 34 -23.71 14.22 -9.70
C ALA A 34 -24.49 13.61 -8.51
N THR A 35 -25.43 12.71 -8.82
CA THR A 35 -26.27 12.00 -7.85
C THR A 35 -26.61 10.59 -8.34
N PHE A 36 -26.89 9.68 -7.42
CA PHE A 36 -27.37 8.33 -7.71
C PHE A 36 -28.28 7.82 -6.58
N GLU A 37 -29.02 6.74 -6.85
CA GLU A 37 -29.95 6.14 -5.89
C GLU A 37 -29.28 5.03 -5.08
N VAL A 38 -29.46 5.07 -3.77
CA VAL A 38 -29.05 4.02 -2.83
C VAL A 38 -30.19 3.80 -1.84
N ASP A 39 -30.70 2.57 -1.75
CA ASP A 39 -31.82 2.21 -0.87
C ASP A 39 -33.04 3.15 -0.97
N GLY A 40 -33.33 3.66 -2.18
CA GLY A 40 -34.43 4.57 -2.46
C GLY A 40 -34.20 6.02 -2.05
N ARG A 41 -32.96 6.41 -1.70
CA ARG A 41 -32.54 7.79 -1.46
C ARG A 41 -31.62 8.27 -2.59
N THR A 42 -31.90 9.46 -3.13
CA THR A 42 -30.96 10.21 -3.97
C THR A 42 -29.83 10.79 -3.11
N VAL A 43 -28.58 10.44 -3.42
CA VAL A 43 -27.38 10.94 -2.71
C VAL A 43 -26.34 11.45 -3.69
N THR A 44 -25.49 12.39 -3.27
CA THR A 44 -24.24 12.73 -3.97
C THR A 44 -23.11 11.74 -3.60
N PRO A 45 -22.02 11.66 -4.39
CA PRO A 45 -20.83 10.89 -3.99
C PRO A 45 -20.28 11.25 -2.61
N GLN A 46 -20.28 12.55 -2.25
CA GLN A 46 -19.80 12.98 -0.93
C GLN A 46 -20.75 12.57 0.20
N GLN A 47 -22.06 12.56 -0.03
CA GLN A 47 -23.02 12.04 0.94
C GLN A 47 -22.87 10.54 1.09
N TYR A 48 -22.75 9.79 -0.01
CA TYR A 48 -22.52 8.35 0.03
C TYR A 48 -21.27 7.99 0.84
N ALA A 49 -20.15 8.69 0.61
CA ALA A 49 -18.91 8.47 1.35
C ALA A 49 -19.08 8.73 2.86
N ARG A 50 -19.75 9.82 3.25
CA ARG A 50 -19.92 10.21 4.67
C ARG A 50 -21.00 9.42 5.40
N GLU A 51 -22.10 9.11 4.74
CA GLU A 51 -23.33 8.61 5.38
C GLU A 51 -23.55 7.10 5.15
N VAL A 52 -23.15 6.56 3.99
CA VAL A 52 -23.40 5.15 3.64
C VAL A 52 -22.16 4.30 3.86
N LEU A 53 -21.01 4.71 3.31
CA LEU A 53 -19.74 4.04 3.59
C LEU A 53 -19.30 4.32 5.02
N ALA A 54 -19.39 5.59 5.44
CA ALA A 54 -19.09 6.06 6.79
C ALA A 54 -17.77 5.49 7.36
N LEU A 55 -16.75 5.38 6.49
CA LEU A 55 -15.44 4.85 6.88
C LEU A 55 -14.74 5.82 7.84
N PRO A 56 -14.19 5.34 8.97
CA PRO A 56 -13.44 6.18 9.89
C PRO A 56 -12.03 6.40 9.32
N LEU A 57 -11.88 7.26 8.32
CA LEU A 57 -10.61 7.45 7.61
C LEU A 57 -9.46 7.88 8.54
N ASP A 58 -9.77 8.66 9.60
CA ASP A 58 -8.82 9.07 10.63
C ASP A 58 -8.34 7.91 11.54
N ASP A 59 -8.99 6.75 11.44
CA ASP A 59 -8.63 5.55 12.17
C ASP A 59 -7.67 4.65 11.39
N TYR A 60 -7.31 4.98 10.15
CA TYR A 60 -6.31 4.24 9.40
C TYR A 60 -4.93 4.86 9.57
N VAL A 61 -3.93 3.99 9.70
CA VAL A 61 -2.52 4.38 9.79
C VAL A 61 -1.74 3.68 8.69
N GLU A 62 -0.76 4.40 8.14
CA GLU A 62 0.21 3.85 7.20
C GLU A 62 1.53 3.59 7.91
N LEU A 63 2.07 2.38 7.73
CA LEU A 63 3.39 1.99 8.24
C LEU A 63 4.32 1.71 7.05
N MET A 64 5.57 2.13 7.18
CA MET A 64 6.66 1.81 6.24
C MET A 64 7.90 1.35 7.03
N SER A 65 8.94 0.87 6.32
CA SER A 65 10.17 0.38 6.96
C SER A 65 11.38 0.63 6.06
N PHE A 66 12.05 1.77 6.28
CA PHE A 66 13.27 2.20 5.58
C PHE A 66 14.22 2.97 6.52
N GLU A 67 15.51 2.66 6.50
CA GLU A 67 16.49 3.28 7.40
C GLU A 67 16.82 4.74 7.06
N THR A 68 16.59 5.19 5.82
CA THR A 68 17.02 6.52 5.33
C THR A 68 16.63 7.67 6.27
N ASP A 69 15.41 7.62 6.80
CA ASP A 69 14.93 8.64 7.72
C ASP A 69 15.09 8.23 9.18
N GLY A 70 15.37 6.97 9.49
CA GLY A 70 15.36 6.43 10.85
C GLY A 70 13.94 6.14 11.36
N PHE A 71 13.85 5.25 12.34
CA PHE A 71 12.59 4.71 12.85
C PHE A 71 11.91 5.59 13.91
N ASP A 72 10.68 5.21 14.27
CA ASP A 72 9.86 5.82 15.31
C ASP A 72 9.49 7.28 15.06
N LYS A 73 9.29 7.61 13.77
CA LYS A 73 8.73 8.89 13.35
C LYS A 73 8.03 8.77 12.00
N LYS A 74 7.32 9.83 11.65
CA LYS A 74 6.72 10.01 10.34
C LYS A 74 7.78 10.37 9.28
N ALA A 75 7.65 9.82 8.08
CA ALA A 75 8.53 10.05 6.94
C ALA A 75 7.77 9.98 5.62
N GLU A 76 8.36 10.52 4.56
CA GLU A 76 7.85 10.43 3.19
C GLU A 76 8.28 9.12 2.55
N LEU A 77 7.34 8.35 2.02
CA LEU A 77 7.69 7.23 1.15
C LEU A 77 8.14 7.79 -0.20
N LEU A 78 9.45 7.66 -0.50
CA LEU A 78 10.09 8.27 -1.67
C LEU A 78 9.86 7.46 -2.95
N VAL A 79 8.60 7.33 -3.35
CA VAL A 79 8.17 6.63 -4.58
C VAL A 79 7.46 7.59 -5.54
N PRO A 80 7.51 7.35 -6.86
CA PRO A 80 6.89 8.24 -7.84
C PRO A 80 5.39 8.45 -7.66
N ASP A 81 4.65 7.42 -7.22
CA ASP A 81 3.20 7.51 -7.07
C ASP A 81 2.79 8.30 -5.81
N ASN A 82 3.71 8.53 -4.87
CA ASN A 82 3.54 9.49 -3.78
C ASN A 82 3.84 10.93 -4.26
N TRP A 83 3.27 11.34 -5.39
CA TRP A 83 3.50 12.65 -6.01
C TRP A 83 2.95 13.82 -5.18
N LEU A 84 2.03 13.55 -4.25
CA LEU A 84 1.56 14.50 -3.24
C LEU A 84 2.59 14.76 -2.13
N ARG A 85 3.65 13.94 -2.07
CA ARG A 85 4.69 13.98 -1.04
C ARG A 85 4.11 13.83 0.36
N ASP A 86 3.17 12.90 0.52
CA ASP A 86 2.63 12.59 1.82
C ASP A 86 3.77 12.03 2.69
N SER A 87 3.87 12.56 3.89
CA SER A 87 4.87 12.22 4.90
C SER A 87 4.23 11.58 6.14
N ASN A 88 2.98 11.13 6.02
CA ASN A 88 2.21 10.59 7.13
C ASN A 88 2.47 9.10 7.41
N TYR A 89 3.48 8.50 6.78
CA TYR A 89 3.88 7.10 7.00
C TYR A 89 4.69 6.97 8.28
N TRP A 90 4.24 6.15 9.23
CA TRP A 90 5.06 5.81 10.40
C TRP A 90 6.14 4.81 10.03
N ASN A 91 7.38 5.23 10.18
CA ASN A 91 8.53 4.40 9.86
C ASN A 91 8.90 3.52 11.06
N VAL A 92 8.90 2.20 10.86
CA VAL A 92 9.17 1.19 11.89
C VAL A 92 10.15 0.13 11.38
N PRO A 93 10.87 -0.57 12.28
CA PRO A 93 11.69 -1.73 11.86
C PRO A 93 10.84 -2.80 11.16
N VAL A 94 11.44 -3.56 10.24
CA VAL A 94 10.73 -4.61 9.48
C VAL A 94 10.09 -5.66 10.39
N THR A 95 10.72 -5.94 11.52
CA THR A 95 10.16 -6.85 12.55
C THR A 95 8.85 -6.32 13.08
N GLU A 96 8.79 -5.05 13.49
CA GLU A 96 7.56 -4.39 13.95
C GLU A 96 6.50 -4.29 12.83
N LEU A 97 6.92 -4.05 11.58
CA LEU A 97 6.01 -4.05 10.43
C LEU A 97 5.29 -5.40 10.29
N LEU A 98 6.03 -6.50 10.29
CA LEU A 98 5.49 -7.86 10.17
C LEU A 98 4.63 -8.24 11.39
N GLU A 99 5.06 -7.88 12.59
CA GLU A 99 4.27 -8.15 13.81
C GLU A 99 2.94 -7.39 13.81
N ASN A 100 2.90 -6.17 13.26
CA ASN A 100 1.65 -5.45 13.07
C ASN A 100 0.71 -6.13 12.07
N ILE A 101 1.24 -6.65 10.95
CA ILE A 101 0.45 -7.42 9.97
C ILE A 101 -0.13 -8.67 10.65
N ASP A 102 0.70 -9.46 11.34
CA ASP A 102 0.27 -10.67 12.03
C ASP A 102 -0.78 -10.38 13.10
N HIS A 103 -0.56 -9.34 13.91
CA HIS A 103 -1.48 -8.94 14.97
C HIS A 103 -2.82 -8.48 14.39
N ALA A 104 -2.82 -7.65 13.35
CA ALA A 104 -4.03 -7.18 12.69
C ALA A 104 -4.88 -8.36 12.20
N LEU A 105 -4.27 -9.31 11.47
CA LEU A 105 -4.96 -10.49 10.95
C LEU A 105 -5.54 -11.37 12.06
N ARG A 106 -4.81 -11.56 13.17
CA ARG A 106 -5.31 -12.31 14.34
C ARG A 106 -6.42 -11.58 15.10
N ALA A 107 -6.41 -10.24 15.08
CA ALA A 107 -7.43 -9.40 15.68
C ALA A 107 -8.67 -9.22 14.78
N GLY A 108 -8.72 -9.85 13.60
CA GLY A 108 -9.85 -9.79 12.68
C GLY A 108 -9.84 -8.60 11.72
N PHE A 109 -8.73 -7.87 11.64
CA PHE A 109 -8.51 -6.81 10.67
C PHE A 109 -7.82 -7.37 9.41
N SER A 110 -8.00 -6.69 8.29
CA SER A 110 -7.24 -6.91 7.06
C SER A 110 -6.27 -5.75 6.84
N VAL A 111 -5.30 -5.93 5.94
CA VAL A 111 -4.20 -4.99 5.73
C VAL A 111 -4.07 -4.68 4.24
N ALA A 112 -4.19 -3.42 3.85
CA ALA A 112 -3.80 -3.00 2.51
C ALA A 112 -2.27 -2.97 2.45
N ILE A 113 -1.69 -3.50 1.38
CA ILE A 113 -0.26 -3.67 1.22
C ILE A 113 0.18 -3.09 -0.12
N ASP A 114 1.24 -2.28 -0.08
CA ASP A 114 2.00 -1.83 -1.23
C ASP A 114 3.30 -2.63 -1.30
N CYS A 115 3.54 -3.29 -2.43
CA CYS A 115 4.58 -4.28 -2.58
C CYS A 115 5.08 -4.39 -4.01
N ASP A 116 6.39 -4.63 -4.15
CA ASP A 116 6.98 -5.05 -5.42
C ASP A 116 6.54 -6.50 -5.75
N VAL A 117 5.96 -6.72 -6.93
CA VAL A 117 5.51 -8.05 -7.41
C VAL A 117 6.31 -8.58 -8.60
N SER A 118 7.45 -7.97 -8.89
CA SER A 118 8.29 -8.21 -10.08
C SER A 118 9.36 -9.29 -9.90
N GLU A 119 9.35 -10.01 -8.77
CA GLU A 119 10.29 -11.09 -8.50
C GLU A 119 10.19 -12.24 -9.52
N PRO A 120 11.30 -12.65 -10.17
CA PRO A 120 11.30 -13.73 -11.16
C PRO A 120 10.86 -15.09 -10.61
N SER A 121 10.87 -15.24 -9.28
CA SER A 121 10.50 -16.47 -8.58
C SER A 121 8.99 -16.59 -8.30
N ASN A 122 8.21 -15.54 -8.62
CA ASN A 122 6.76 -15.54 -8.54
C ASN A 122 6.13 -16.54 -9.54
N ASP A 123 5.08 -17.22 -9.10
CA ASP A 123 4.26 -18.13 -9.91
C ASP A 123 2.77 -17.80 -9.70
N PRO A 124 2.28 -16.69 -10.31
CA PRO A 124 0.87 -16.31 -10.24
C PRO A 124 -0.07 -17.38 -10.82
N GLY A 125 0.40 -18.21 -11.76
CA GLY A 125 -0.39 -19.32 -12.30
C GLY A 125 -0.74 -20.36 -11.24
N ARG A 126 0.14 -20.56 -10.26
CA ARG A 126 -0.13 -21.36 -9.05
C ARG A 126 -0.61 -20.54 -7.86
N GLY A 127 -0.76 -19.23 -8.03
CA GLY A 127 -1.13 -18.30 -6.96
C GLY A 127 -0.07 -18.20 -5.87
N LEU A 128 1.22 -18.32 -6.20
CA LEU A 128 2.32 -18.27 -5.23
C LEU A 128 3.24 -17.09 -5.52
N MET A 129 3.47 -16.24 -4.52
CA MET A 129 4.47 -15.17 -4.53
C MET A 129 5.50 -15.48 -3.45
N ARG A 130 6.74 -15.74 -3.86
CA ARG A 130 7.80 -16.20 -2.97
C ARG A 130 9.14 -15.83 -3.57
N LEU A 131 10.13 -15.66 -2.72
CA LEU A 131 11.49 -15.33 -3.14
C LEU A 131 12.20 -16.57 -3.70
N SER A 132 13.40 -16.35 -4.23
CA SER A 132 14.30 -17.46 -4.58
C SER A 132 14.57 -18.35 -3.36
N PRO A 133 14.83 -19.67 -3.53
CA PRO A 133 15.06 -20.58 -2.41
C PRO A 133 16.16 -20.15 -1.44
N GLN A 134 17.15 -19.39 -1.93
CA GLN A 134 18.24 -18.82 -1.14
C GLN A 134 17.74 -17.66 -0.26
N LEU A 135 16.91 -16.77 -0.81
CA LEU A 135 16.37 -15.62 -0.07
C LEU A 135 15.25 -16.03 0.90
N GLU A 136 14.45 -17.04 0.58
CA GLU A 136 13.41 -17.58 1.48
C GLU A 136 13.96 -18.05 2.84
N LYS A 137 15.22 -18.49 2.86
CA LYS A 137 15.89 -18.99 4.08
C LYS A 137 16.75 -17.92 4.76
N ARG A 138 16.84 -16.73 4.17
CA ARG A 138 17.68 -15.65 4.67
C ARG A 138 16.88 -14.84 5.70
N GLU A 139 17.57 -14.40 6.74
CA GLU A 139 17.04 -13.37 7.62
C GLU A 139 16.96 -12.04 6.86
N ILE A 140 15.76 -11.47 6.81
CA ILE A 140 15.52 -10.17 6.17
C ILE A 140 15.77 -9.08 7.20
N THR A 141 16.79 -8.26 6.95
CA THR A 141 17.17 -7.14 7.83
C THR A 141 16.73 -5.80 7.24
N ASP A 142 16.67 -4.77 8.08
CA ASP A 142 16.36 -3.40 7.65
C ASP A 142 17.40 -2.88 6.65
N GLU A 143 18.69 -3.19 6.85
CA GLU A 143 19.77 -2.79 5.94
C GLU A 143 19.64 -3.46 4.56
N LEU A 144 19.20 -4.73 4.52
CA LEU A 144 18.96 -5.42 3.26
C LEU A 144 17.81 -4.76 2.51
N ARG A 145 16.70 -4.46 3.20
CA ARG A 145 15.56 -3.76 2.59
C ARG A 145 15.96 -2.39 2.06
N GLN A 146 16.72 -1.63 2.84
CA GLN A 146 17.23 -0.33 2.42
C GLN A 146 18.10 -0.44 1.17
N LEU A 147 19.03 -1.41 1.16
CA LEU A 147 19.90 -1.65 0.00
C LEU A 147 19.08 -1.92 -1.27
N LEU A 148 18.08 -2.80 -1.21
CA LEU A 148 17.28 -3.14 -2.39
C LEU A 148 16.40 -1.97 -2.87
N PHE A 149 15.93 -1.13 -1.96
CA PHE A 149 15.20 0.09 -2.32
C PHE A 149 16.12 1.10 -3.02
N ASP A 150 17.32 1.35 -2.45
CA ASP A 150 18.30 2.28 -2.99
C ASP A 150 18.84 1.84 -4.36
N THR A 151 19.02 0.53 -4.56
CA THR A 151 19.46 -0.03 -5.84
C THR A 151 18.33 -0.23 -6.84
N ARG A 152 17.07 0.05 -6.45
CA ARG A 152 15.85 -0.17 -7.25
C ARG A 152 15.64 -1.63 -7.66
N GLU A 153 16.11 -2.55 -6.83
CA GLU A 153 15.72 -3.97 -6.89
C GLU A 153 14.37 -4.22 -6.19
N THR A 154 13.90 -3.25 -5.41
CA THR A 154 12.52 -3.18 -4.92
C THR A 154 11.97 -1.81 -5.28
N THR A 155 10.89 -1.78 -6.06
CA THR A 155 10.24 -0.56 -6.56
C THR A 155 8.74 -0.59 -6.33
N ASP A 156 8.13 0.59 -6.44
CA ASP A 156 6.68 0.78 -6.39
C ASP A 156 6.03 0.16 -7.63
N ASP A 157 5.16 -0.83 -7.42
CA ASP A 157 4.67 -1.73 -8.47
C ASP A 157 3.17 -2.03 -8.30
N HIS A 158 2.75 -2.53 -7.13
CA HIS A 158 1.39 -3.04 -6.99
C HIS A 158 0.81 -2.99 -5.58
N LEU A 159 -0.47 -2.63 -5.48
CA LEU A 159 -1.24 -2.63 -4.25
C LEU A 159 -2.23 -3.80 -4.19
N MET A 160 -2.27 -4.48 -3.05
CA MET A 160 -3.14 -5.63 -2.79
C MET A 160 -3.73 -5.56 -1.37
N HIS A 161 -4.45 -6.61 -0.96
CA HIS A 161 -5.11 -6.67 0.34
C HIS A 161 -4.84 -8.01 1.04
N ILE A 162 -4.08 -8.00 2.13
CA ILE A 162 -3.88 -9.18 2.98
C ILE A 162 -5.15 -9.42 3.82
N VAL A 163 -5.72 -10.61 3.67
CA VAL A 163 -7.01 -10.97 4.29
C VAL A 163 -6.93 -12.20 5.19
N GLY A 164 -5.77 -12.86 5.29
CA GLY A 164 -5.62 -14.00 6.17
C GLY A 164 -4.19 -14.47 6.35
N LEU A 165 -4.03 -15.38 7.31
CA LEU A 165 -2.79 -16.13 7.58
C LEU A 165 -3.02 -17.60 7.21
N ALA A 166 -2.01 -18.20 6.60
CA ALA A 166 -1.92 -19.62 6.32
C ALA A 166 -0.60 -20.20 6.83
N LYS A 167 -0.56 -21.52 7.00
CA LYS A 167 0.66 -22.27 7.28
C LYS A 167 0.83 -23.38 6.27
N ASP A 168 2.05 -23.59 5.82
CA ASP A 168 2.38 -24.77 5.02
C ASP A 168 2.61 -26.01 5.91
N GLY A 169 2.92 -27.15 5.27
CA GLY A 169 3.13 -28.43 5.97
C GLY A 169 4.37 -28.45 6.89
N ASP A 170 5.32 -27.55 6.68
CA ASP A 170 6.53 -27.40 7.49
C ASP A 170 6.35 -26.34 8.59
N GLY A 171 5.17 -25.71 8.66
CA GLY A 171 4.84 -24.65 9.62
C GLY A 171 5.25 -23.25 9.20
N GLY A 172 5.76 -23.08 7.96
CA GLY A 172 6.08 -21.78 7.37
C GLY A 172 4.84 -20.91 7.25
N VAL A 173 4.99 -19.61 7.56
CA VAL A 173 3.89 -18.64 7.54
C VAL A 173 3.73 -18.07 6.14
N TRP A 174 2.47 -18.05 5.68
CA TRP A 174 2.04 -17.45 4.43
C TRP A 174 0.89 -16.48 4.68
N TYR A 175 0.80 -15.47 3.84
CA TYR A 175 -0.29 -14.50 3.82
C TYR A 175 -1.24 -14.81 2.67
N VAL A 176 -2.53 -14.86 2.97
CA VAL A 176 -3.60 -14.93 1.96
C VAL A 176 -3.86 -13.52 1.48
N VAL A 177 -3.58 -13.24 0.22
CA VAL A 177 -3.63 -11.89 -0.35
C VAL A 177 -4.65 -11.83 -1.47
N LYS A 178 -5.68 -11.02 -1.27
CA LYS A 178 -6.67 -10.70 -2.27
C LYS A 178 -6.06 -9.76 -3.30
N ASN A 179 -5.99 -10.24 -4.54
CA ASN A 179 -5.48 -9.50 -5.67
C ASN A 179 -6.63 -8.92 -6.52
N SER A 180 -6.29 -8.07 -7.49
CA SER A 180 -7.20 -7.34 -8.37
C SER A 180 -7.10 -7.80 -9.85
N TRP A 181 -6.45 -8.93 -10.13
CA TRP A 181 -6.28 -9.48 -11.49
C TRP A 181 -7.42 -10.40 -11.95
N GLY A 182 -8.57 -10.36 -11.28
CA GLY A 182 -9.73 -11.20 -11.55
C GLY A 182 -9.75 -12.51 -10.74
N ALA A 183 -10.79 -13.33 -10.91
CA ALA A 183 -11.08 -14.49 -10.05
C ALA A 183 -10.40 -15.81 -10.49
N GLY A 184 -9.35 -15.74 -11.31
CA GLY A 184 -8.68 -16.92 -11.88
C GLY A 184 -7.77 -17.67 -10.91
N GLY A 185 -7.18 -18.77 -11.38
CA GLY A 185 -6.17 -19.53 -10.63
C GLY A 185 -6.73 -20.40 -9.51
N PRO A 186 -5.85 -21.09 -8.76
CA PRO A 186 -6.26 -22.10 -7.77
C PRO A 186 -6.93 -21.53 -6.51
N PHE A 187 -6.81 -20.22 -6.27
CA PHE A 187 -7.33 -19.56 -5.07
C PHE A 187 -8.35 -18.46 -5.39
N ALA A 188 -9.10 -18.59 -6.49
CA ALA A 188 -10.18 -17.68 -6.88
C ALA A 188 -9.75 -16.19 -6.92
N GLY A 189 -8.61 -15.92 -7.54
CA GLY A 189 -8.01 -14.59 -7.67
C GLY A 189 -7.09 -14.17 -6.51
N ASN A 190 -7.07 -14.91 -5.41
CA ASN A 190 -6.10 -14.67 -4.33
C ASN A 190 -4.73 -15.26 -4.69
N VAL A 191 -3.69 -14.74 -4.05
CA VAL A 191 -2.33 -15.27 -4.08
C VAL A 191 -1.86 -15.53 -2.65
N MET A 192 -0.95 -16.49 -2.49
CA MET A 192 -0.25 -16.77 -1.25
C MET A 192 1.12 -16.12 -1.30
N MET A 193 1.40 -15.20 -0.38
CA MET A 193 2.71 -14.56 -0.26
C MET A 193 3.47 -15.15 0.92
N SER A 194 4.71 -15.59 0.71
CA SER A 194 5.53 -16.09 1.82
C SER A 194 5.84 -14.96 2.81
N ARG A 195 6.12 -15.30 4.08
CA ARG A 195 6.53 -14.29 5.06
C ARG A 195 7.79 -13.55 4.63
N ALA A 196 8.78 -14.26 4.08
CA ALA A 196 10.02 -13.66 3.61
C ALA A 196 9.78 -12.69 2.45
N TYR A 197 8.85 -13.02 1.55
CA TYR A 197 8.45 -12.13 0.47
C TYR A 197 7.88 -10.82 0.99
N VAL A 198 6.87 -10.90 1.87
CA VAL A 198 6.26 -9.70 2.49
C VAL A 198 7.31 -8.92 3.28
N ALA A 199 8.20 -9.60 4.00
CA ALA A 199 9.29 -8.95 4.73
C ALA A 199 10.24 -8.18 3.81
N LEU A 200 10.57 -8.70 2.62
CA LEU A 200 11.56 -8.09 1.75
C LEU A 200 10.96 -7.04 0.79
N LYS A 201 9.75 -7.28 0.29
CA LYS A 201 9.17 -6.55 -0.86
C LYS A 201 8.07 -5.56 -0.52
N THR A 202 7.57 -5.56 0.71
CA THR A 202 6.63 -4.54 1.16
C THR A 202 7.31 -3.17 1.22
N LEU A 203 6.68 -2.16 0.63
CA LEU A 203 7.05 -0.76 0.74
C LEU A 203 6.31 -0.10 1.89
N SER A 204 4.99 -0.26 1.92
CA SER A 204 4.13 0.24 2.98
C SER A 204 2.89 -0.64 3.19
N ILE A 205 2.23 -0.45 4.32
CA ILE A 205 0.91 -1.01 4.59
C ILE A 205 -0.02 0.06 5.13
N MET A 206 -1.32 -0.11 4.92
CA MET A 206 -2.37 0.62 5.60
C MET A 206 -3.24 -0.35 6.40
N VAL A 207 -3.48 -0.01 7.66
CA VAL A 207 -4.28 -0.82 8.59
C VAL A 207 -5.06 0.08 9.52
N HIS A 208 -6.23 -0.39 9.98
CA HIS A 208 -6.95 0.30 11.04
C HIS A 208 -6.12 0.33 12.32
N ALA A 209 -6.06 1.46 13.01
CA ALA A 209 -5.31 1.71 14.23
C ALA A 209 -5.57 0.63 15.28
N ASP A 210 -6.83 0.20 15.41
CA ASP A 210 -7.17 -0.86 16.37
C ASP A 210 -6.66 -2.26 16.03
N GLY A 211 -6.25 -2.49 14.78
CA GLY A 211 -5.54 -3.69 14.35
C GLY A 211 -4.04 -3.68 14.64
N THR A 212 -3.44 -2.51 14.91
CA THR A 212 -2.01 -2.41 15.22
C THR A 212 -1.68 -2.91 16.63
N LEU A 213 -0.42 -3.27 16.84
CA LEU A 213 0.14 -3.55 18.15
C LEU A 213 -0.12 -2.38 19.12
N PRO A 214 -0.38 -2.63 20.41
CA PRO A 214 -0.55 -1.56 21.40
C PRO A 214 0.64 -0.59 21.46
N SER A 215 1.87 -1.09 21.32
CA SER A 215 3.10 -0.28 21.29
C SER A 215 3.14 0.64 20.08
N THR A 216 2.78 0.15 18.90
CA THR A 216 2.69 0.93 17.66
C THR A 216 1.56 1.96 17.76
N ARG A 217 0.37 1.55 18.22
CA ARG A 217 -0.79 2.43 18.41
C ARG A 217 -0.50 3.63 19.30
N ALA A 218 0.26 3.42 20.38
CA ALA A 218 0.63 4.49 21.31
C ALA A 218 1.45 5.62 20.65
N LYS A 219 2.13 5.35 19.51
CA LYS A 219 2.93 6.34 18.77
C LYS A 219 2.07 7.41 18.09
N PHE A 220 0.85 7.07 17.65
CA PHE A 220 -0.04 7.99 16.93
C PHE A 220 -1.41 8.23 17.56
N ARG A 221 -1.79 7.43 18.57
CA ARG A 221 -2.91 7.70 19.47
C ARG A 221 -2.40 7.71 20.90
N PRO A 222 -1.65 8.75 21.33
CA PRO A 222 -1.27 8.86 22.73
C PRO A 222 -2.54 8.86 23.57
N ALA A 223 -2.54 8.08 24.66
CA ALA A 223 -3.66 8.02 25.58
C ALA A 223 -4.05 9.46 25.97
N SER A 224 -5.34 9.80 25.85
CA SER A 224 -5.83 11.08 26.36
C SER A 224 -5.36 11.21 27.81
N PRO A 225 -4.77 12.34 28.23
CA PRO A 225 -4.43 12.53 29.63
C PRO A 225 -5.69 12.28 30.45
N ALA A 226 -5.58 11.40 31.44
CA ALA A 226 -6.68 11.07 32.33
C ALA A 226 -7.27 12.38 32.87
N LYS A 227 -8.57 12.58 32.66
CA LYS A 227 -9.32 13.70 33.24
C LYS A 227 -9.37 13.58 34.76
#